data_AF-A0A8T7FV75-F1
#
_entry.id   AF-A0A8T7FV75-F1
#
_cell.length_a   1.000
_cell.length_b   1.000
_cell.length_c   1.000
_cell.angle_alpha   90.00
_cell.angle_beta   90.00
_cell.angle_gamma   90.00
#
_symmetry.space_group_name_H-M   'P 1'
#
loop_
_entity.id
_entity.type
_entity.pdbx_description
1 polymer ?
#
loop_
_entity_poly.entity_id
_entity_poly.type
_entity_poly.pdbx_seq_one_letter_code
_entity_poly.pdbx_strand_id
1 'polypeptide(L)'
;MTEETYRDLQELTGHESGALLFANGDILICNWTQVQGIPRMFATGLIGLGETLTAEPCEVPDEVKRAMNEHEREQGADAVSTEGFTAWRVNDEVTVVTQCGWA
;
A
#
# COMPACT_ATOMS: atom_id res chain seq x y z
N MET A 1 -11.51 -8.76 -22.17
CA MET A 1 -11.51 -7.71 -21.13
C MET A 1 -10.12 -7.13 -21.15
N THR A 2 -9.97 -5.82 -21.32
CA THR A 2 -8.65 -5.16 -21.21
C THR A 2 -8.35 -5.01 -19.73
N GLU A 3 -7.24 -5.57 -19.26
CA GLU A 3 -6.71 -5.31 -17.92
C GLU A 3 -6.43 -3.81 -17.80
N GLU A 4 -6.96 -3.18 -16.74
CA GLU A 4 -6.58 -1.82 -16.39
C GLU A 4 -5.14 -1.84 -15.90
N THR A 5 -4.35 -0.86 -16.35
CA THR A 5 -2.93 -0.75 -15.99
C THR A 5 -2.67 0.62 -15.40
N TYR A 6 -1.76 0.68 -14.43
CA TYR A 6 -1.40 1.89 -13.69
C TYR A 6 0.12 2.07 -13.70
N ARG A 7 0.59 3.32 -13.64
CA ARG A 7 2.04 3.61 -13.61
C ARG A 7 2.62 3.61 -12.19
N ASP A 8 1.79 3.88 -11.20
CA ASP A 8 2.17 4.00 -9.81
C ASP A 8 1.00 3.73 -8.87
N LEU A 9 1.30 3.63 -7.58
CA LEU A 9 0.28 3.39 -6.55
C LEU A 9 -0.66 4.57 -6.34
N GLN A 10 -0.26 5.78 -6.72
CA GLN A 10 -1.12 6.96 -6.61
C GLN A 10 -2.21 6.93 -7.70
N GLU A 11 -1.86 6.51 -8.91
CA GLU A 11 -2.81 6.28 -10.00
C GLU A 11 -3.76 5.11 -9.70
N LEU A 12 -3.26 4.03 -9.09
CA LEU A 12 -4.06 2.88 -8.67
C LEU A 12 -5.04 3.22 -7.54
N THR A 13 -4.53 3.81 -6.46
CA THR A 13 -5.27 3.94 -5.20
C THR A 13 -5.95 5.29 -5.02
N GLY A 14 -5.50 6.33 -5.74
CA GLY A 14 -5.89 7.72 -5.49
C GLY A 14 -5.22 8.34 -4.25
N HIS A 15 -4.32 7.61 -3.58
CA HIS A 15 -3.70 8.01 -2.32
C HIS A 15 -2.18 8.04 -2.42
N GLU A 16 -1.56 8.78 -1.49
CA GLU A 16 -0.12 9.05 -1.45
C GLU A 16 0.64 8.16 -0.45
N SER A 17 -0.07 7.38 0.36
CA SER A 17 0.53 6.62 1.45
C SER A 17 -0.35 5.47 1.91
N GLY A 18 0.26 4.50 2.57
CA GLY A 18 -0.42 3.33 3.14
C GLY A 18 0.60 2.24 3.42
N ALA A 19 0.16 0.99 3.33
CA ALA A 19 0.96 -0.19 3.62
C ALA A 19 1.11 -1.12 2.41
N LEU A 20 2.27 -1.75 2.32
CA LEU A 20 2.60 -2.79 1.36
C LEU A 20 2.97 -4.05 2.11
N LEU A 21 2.30 -5.16 1.79
CA LEU A 21 2.64 -6.50 2.26
C LEU A 21 3.27 -7.29 1.11
N PHE A 22 4.56 -7.56 1.22
CA PHE A 22 5.31 -8.33 0.22
C PHE A 22 5.12 -9.83 0.40
N ALA A 23 5.33 -10.60 -0.67
CA ALA A 23 5.22 -12.06 -0.64
C ALA A 23 6.12 -12.76 0.39
N ASN A 24 7.20 -12.11 0.84
CA ASN A 24 8.08 -12.60 1.90
C ASN A 24 7.58 -12.33 3.33
N GLY A 25 6.44 -11.65 3.48
CA GLY A 25 5.84 -11.29 4.78
C GLY A 25 6.29 -9.94 5.32
N ASP A 26 7.18 -9.23 4.64
CA ASP A 26 7.61 -7.89 5.07
C ASP A 26 6.48 -6.88 4.85
N ILE A 27 6.30 -5.98 5.82
CA ILE A 27 5.36 -4.88 5.74
C ILE A 27 6.14 -3.56 5.66
N LEU A 28 5.85 -2.77 4.63
CA LEU A 28 6.35 -1.41 4.48
C LEU A 28 5.19 -0.43 4.61
N ILE A 29 5.25 0.45 5.60
CA ILE A 29 4.32 1.58 5.74
C ILE A 29 5.07 2.84 5.29
N CYS A 30 4.61 3.47 4.21
CA CYS A 30 5.31 4.63 3.65
C CYS A 30 4.39 5.57 2.88
N ASN A 31 4.86 6.80 2.69
CA ASN A 31 4.41 7.69 1.62
C ASN A 31 5.13 7.31 0.32
N TRP A 32 4.37 7.11 -0.75
CA TRP A 32 4.83 6.74 -2.09
C TRP A 32 4.56 7.83 -3.14
N THR A 33 4.31 9.07 -2.72
CA THR A 33 4.21 10.23 -3.62
C THR A 33 5.43 10.26 -4.53
N GLN A 34 5.21 10.43 -5.84
CA GLN A 34 6.25 10.48 -6.88
C GLN A 34 7.06 9.18 -7.08
N VAL A 35 6.69 8.07 -6.45
CA VAL A 35 7.32 6.76 -6.69
C VAL A 35 6.64 6.07 -7.87
N GLN A 36 7.40 5.78 -8.93
CA GLN A 36 6.91 5.02 -10.09
C GLN A 36 7.04 3.50 -9.88
N GLY A 37 5.97 2.75 -10.07
CA GLY A 37 5.92 1.31 -9.80
C GLY A 37 5.70 0.97 -8.32
N ILE A 38 6.23 -0.17 -7.87
CA ILE A 38 6.08 -0.65 -6.48
C ILE A 38 7.20 -0.05 -5.61
N PRO A 39 6.87 0.71 -4.55
CA PRO A 39 7.84 1.22 -3.58
C PRO A 39 8.62 0.10 -2.90
N ARG A 40 9.95 0.23 -2.86
CA ARG A 40 10.87 -0.70 -2.19
C ARG A 40 11.91 0.09 -1.40
N MET A 41 12.31 -0.46 -0.25
CA MET A 41 13.36 0.14 0.57
C MET A 41 14.74 -0.25 0.04
N PHE A 42 15.57 0.75 -0.26
CA PHE A 42 16.94 0.58 -0.70
C PHE A 42 17.88 1.39 0.20
N ALA A 43 19.19 1.15 0.08
CA ALA A 43 20.19 1.81 0.93
C ALA A 43 20.13 3.36 0.86
N THR A 44 19.65 3.91 -0.26
CA THR A 44 19.53 5.36 -0.50
C THR A 44 18.16 5.93 -0.17
N GLY A 45 17.20 5.10 0.27
CA GLY A 45 15.82 5.48 0.54
C GLY A 45 14.79 4.67 -0.24
N LEU A 46 13.58 5.21 -0.32
CA LEU A 46 12.47 4.61 -1.06
C LEU A 46 12.67 4.79 -2.56
N ILE A 47 12.59 3.69 -3.31
CA ILE A 47 12.68 3.70 -4.78
C ILE A 47 11.51 2.91 -5.38
N GLY A 48 11.19 3.18 -6.64
CA GLY A 48 10.34 2.33 -7.46
C GLY A 48 11.08 1.94 -8.75
N LEU A 49 10.68 0.83 -9.39
CA LEU A 49 11.39 0.31 -10.57
C LEU A 49 10.70 0.67 -11.88
N GLY A 50 9.61 1.46 -11.84
CA GLY A 50 8.87 1.89 -13.02
C GLY A 50 8.12 0.75 -13.72
N GLU A 51 7.84 -0.34 -13.02
CA GLU A 51 7.01 -1.42 -13.55
C GLU A 51 5.56 -0.96 -13.79
N THR A 52 4.95 -1.47 -14.86
CA THR A 52 3.50 -1.33 -15.06
C THR A 52 2.76 -2.17 -14.02
N LEU A 53 1.71 -1.61 -13.44
CA LEU A 53 0.92 -2.25 -12.41
C LEU A 53 -0.40 -2.75 -12.98
N THR A 54 -0.76 -3.98 -12.65
CA THR A 54 -2.11 -4.53 -12.74
C THR A 54 -2.58 -4.88 -11.34
N ALA A 55 -3.89 -4.78 -11.10
CA ALA A 55 -4.42 -4.88 -9.76
C ALA A 55 -5.77 -5.61 -9.71
N GLU A 56 -5.92 -6.48 -8.72
CA GLU A 56 -7.19 -7.14 -8.40
C GLU A 56 -7.61 -6.80 -6.96
N PRO A 57 -8.87 -6.38 -6.73
CA PRO A 57 -9.37 -6.14 -5.38
C PRO A 57 -9.26 -7.40 -4.51
N CYS A 58 -8.87 -7.23 -3.25
CA CYS A 58 -8.77 -8.33 -2.29
C CYS A 58 -9.18 -7.90 -0.88
N GLU A 59 -9.31 -8.87 0.03
CA GLU A 59 -9.57 -8.56 1.44
C GLU A 59 -8.33 -7.97 2.10
N VAL A 60 -8.54 -7.01 3.00
CA VAL A 60 -7.47 -6.40 3.78
C VAL A 60 -6.88 -7.45 4.75
N PRO A 61 -5.59 -7.80 4.64
CA PRO A 61 -4.96 -8.79 5.53
C PRO A 61 -4.94 -8.32 6.99
N ASP A 62 -5.23 -9.22 7.92
CA ASP A 62 -5.29 -8.89 9.36
C ASP A 62 -3.93 -8.45 9.94
N GLU A 63 -2.83 -8.98 9.39
CA GLU A 63 -1.48 -8.56 9.76
C GLU A 63 -1.17 -7.11 9.36
N VAL A 64 -1.70 -6.65 8.22
CA VAL A 64 -1.58 -5.25 7.80
C VAL A 64 -2.41 -4.35 8.70
N LYS A 65 -3.66 -4.74 9.03
CA LYS A 65 -4.48 -4.01 10.01
C LYS A 65 -3.77 -3.86 11.35
N ARG A 66 -3.16 -4.94 11.84
CA ARG A 66 -2.39 -4.93 13.09
C ARG A 66 -1.18 -3.99 13.01
N ALA A 67 -0.39 -4.10 11.94
CA ALA A 67 0.80 -3.26 11.75
C ALA A 67 0.45 -1.77 11.64
N MET A 68 -0.60 -1.40 10.90
CA MET A 68 -1.03 0.00 10.79
C MET A 68 -1.56 0.54 12.12
N ASN A 69 -2.32 -0.26 12.89
CA ASN A 69 -2.76 0.13 14.23
C ASN A 69 -1.60 0.31 15.23
N GLU A 70 -0.57 -0.52 15.13
CA GLU A 70 0.63 -0.40 15.96
C GLU A 70 1.42 0.86 15.60
N HIS A 71 1.64 1.11 14.30
CA HIS A 71 2.32 2.31 13.81
C HIS A 71 1.66 3.59 14.32
N GLU A 72 0.33 3.68 14.27
CA GLU A 72 -0.39 4.88 14.71
C GLU A 72 -0.39 5.06 16.24
N ARG A 73 -0.41 3.95 17.00
CA ARG A 73 -0.24 4.00 18.46
C ARG A 73 1.13 4.53 18.86
N GLU A 74 2.17 4.16 18.13
CA GLU A 74 3.52 4.72 18.32
C GLU A 74 3.56 6.22 18.05
N GLN A 75 2.71 6.73 17.15
CA GLN A 75 2.53 8.17 16.90
C GLN A 75 1.60 8.87 17.91
N GLY A 76 1.07 8.16 18.91
CA GLY A 76 0.28 8.71 20.01
C GLY A 76 -1.24 8.71 19.82
N ALA A 77 -1.78 7.95 18.87
CA ALA A 77 -3.23 7.78 18.72
C ALA A 77 -3.83 6.78 19.73
N ASP A 78 -4.97 7.14 20.36
CA ASP A 78 -5.65 6.31 21.37
C ASP A 78 -6.25 5.00 20.79
N ALA A 79 -6.79 5.06 19.57
CA ALA A 79 -7.22 3.91 18.78
C ALA A 79 -7.35 4.34 17.32
N VAL A 80 -6.70 3.63 16.39
CA VAL A 80 -6.96 3.81 14.97
C VAL A 80 -7.97 2.78 14.53
N SER A 81 -9.01 3.28 13.86
CA SER A 81 -9.93 2.42 13.14
C SER A 81 -9.29 2.08 11.80
N THR A 82 -9.15 0.79 11.52
CA THR A 82 -8.82 0.30 10.17
C THR A 82 -10.07 0.17 9.30
N GLU A 83 -11.20 0.68 9.77
CA GLU A 83 -12.45 0.75 9.01
C GLU A 83 -12.25 1.66 7.79
N GLY A 84 -12.74 1.20 6.64
CA GLY A 84 -12.58 1.90 5.37
C GLY A 84 -11.30 1.57 4.61
N PHE A 85 -10.45 0.66 5.09
CA PHE A 85 -9.28 0.28 4.30
C PHE A 85 -9.69 -0.57 3.10
N THR A 86 -9.02 -0.34 1.98
CA THR A 86 -9.16 -1.11 0.74
C THR A 86 -7.83 -1.75 0.40
N ALA A 87 -7.88 -2.92 -0.24
CA ALA A 87 -6.69 -3.67 -0.60
C ALA A 87 -6.73 -4.18 -2.04
N TRP A 88 -5.55 -4.21 -2.67
CA TRP A 88 -5.35 -4.73 -4.02
C TRP A 88 -4.17 -5.69 -4.05
N ARG A 89 -4.31 -6.81 -4.75
CA ARG A 89 -3.19 -7.65 -5.18
C ARG A 89 -2.59 -7.03 -6.43
N VAL A 90 -1.35 -6.54 -6.34
CA VAL A 90 -0.67 -5.87 -7.45
C VAL A 90 0.42 -6.76 -8.03
N ASN A 91 0.35 -7.00 -9.34
CA ASN A 91 1.30 -7.84 -10.10
C ASN A 91 1.57 -9.24 -9.50
N ASP A 92 0.63 -9.79 -8.74
CA ASP A 92 0.80 -11.00 -7.91
C ASP A 92 1.98 -10.96 -6.90
N GLU A 93 2.62 -9.80 -6.72
CA GLU A 93 3.84 -9.64 -5.91
C GLU A 93 3.54 -9.08 -4.52
N VAL A 94 2.63 -8.10 -4.46
CA VAL A 94 2.42 -7.28 -3.26
C VAL A 94 0.93 -7.05 -3.02
N THR A 95 0.54 -7.01 -1.75
CA THR A 95 -0.78 -6.50 -1.35
C THR A 95 -0.63 -5.05 -0.90
N VAL A 96 -1.28 -4.14 -1.62
CA VAL A 96 -1.30 -2.71 -1.30
C VAL A 96 -2.56 -2.42 -0.51
N VAL A 97 -2.42 -1.72 0.61
CA VAL A 97 -3.53 -1.35 1.50
C VAL A 97 -3.46 0.14 1.79
N THR A 98 -4.57 0.84 1.62
CA THR A 98 -4.71 2.23 2.05
C THR A 98 -6.11 2.50 2.59
N GLN A 99 -6.25 3.56 3.39
CA GLN A 99 -7.55 4.10 3.77
C GLN A 99 -8.33 4.54 2.55
N CYS A 100 -9.62 4.23 2.52
CA CYS A 100 -10.60 4.86 1.66
C CYS A 100 -11.40 5.84 2.53
N GLY A 101 -11.05 7.13 2.48
CA GLY A 101 -11.89 8.23 2.97
C GLY A 101 -11.13 9.44 3.51
N TRP A 102 -11.42 10.70 3.15
CA TRP A 102 -12.39 11.31 2.22
C TRP A 102 -11.68 12.25 1.25
N ALA A 103 -12.36 12.57 0.14
CA ALA A 103 -12.11 13.78 -0.65
C ALA A 103 -12.30 15.06 0.18
#